data_AF-A0A1G4U1U9-F1
#
_entry.id   AF-A0A1G4U1U9-F1
#
_cell.length_a   1.000
_cell.length_b   1.000
_cell.length_c   1.000
_cell.angle_alpha   90.00
_cell.angle_beta   90.00
_cell.angle_gamma   90.00
#
_symmetry.space_group_name_H-M   'P 1'
#
loop_
_entity.id
_entity.type
_entity.pdbx_description
1 polymer ?
#
loop_
_entity_poly.entity_id
_entity_poly.type
_entity_poly.pdbx_seq_one_letter_code
_entity_poly.pdbx_strand_id
1 'polypeptide(L)'
;MQNPVVKTDRKTLGKWGEQFLFVLMRILFGVGWVLAGITKILGGGGSSGHSWFVQPGVFLTDYLMKVLEKPNVPDFYKIFIEDTALNQVMFLNYAIPVTQVVVGLFLITGFLTLPSVLICLFMHINFILSGNINLMSLILYTTAFSILLSGRRIYVLSLDQYLKLDNVFYLKKEKLKVVPVHSTETFSREDLKKLLQEGIIEIANSINQAQASQDERIEQLIAYLEKKHMNENNLFEHQNKVKQAVY
;
A
#
# COMPACT_ATOMS: atom_id res chain seq x y z
N MET A 1 -29.24 -29.42 50.11
CA MET A 1 -29.53 -28.53 48.96
C MET A 1 -28.22 -27.87 48.56
N GLN A 2 -27.58 -28.36 47.51
CA GLN A 2 -26.29 -27.82 47.03
C GLN A 2 -26.59 -26.73 46.01
N ASN A 3 -26.21 -25.49 46.32
CA ASN A 3 -26.36 -24.35 45.41
C ASN A 3 -25.55 -24.60 44.12
N PRO A 4 -26.13 -24.47 42.92
CA PRO A 4 -25.37 -24.61 41.70
C PRO A 4 -24.39 -23.43 41.59
N VAL A 5 -23.09 -23.71 41.69
CA VAL A 5 -22.03 -22.76 41.39
C VAL A 5 -22.11 -22.45 39.90
N VAL A 6 -22.64 -21.26 39.57
CA VAL A 6 -22.64 -20.72 38.20
C VAL A 6 -21.18 -20.53 37.78
N LYS A 7 -20.63 -21.49 37.04
CA LYS A 7 -19.35 -21.33 36.34
C LYS A 7 -19.58 -20.39 35.16
N THR A 8 -19.48 -19.09 35.40
CA THR A 8 -19.42 -18.12 34.30
C THR A 8 -18.12 -18.41 33.53
N ASP A 9 -18.28 -18.93 32.32
CA ASP A 9 -17.16 -19.39 31.49
C ASP A 9 -16.29 -18.21 31.07
N ARG A 10 -15.13 -18.06 31.73
CA ARG A 10 -14.16 -16.96 31.54
C ARG A 10 -13.78 -16.75 30.05
N LYS A 11 -13.92 -17.79 29.22
CA LYS A 11 -13.68 -17.74 27.76
C LYS A 11 -14.72 -16.94 26.98
N THR A 12 -15.94 -16.82 27.47
CA THR A 12 -17.00 -16.06 26.79
C THR A 12 -16.83 -14.56 27.00
N LEU A 13 -16.52 -14.13 28.22
CA LEU A 13 -16.23 -12.73 28.57
C LEU A 13 -15.09 -12.13 27.73
N GLY A 14 -14.00 -12.88 27.48
CA GLY A 14 -12.89 -12.40 26.64
C GLY A 14 -13.30 -12.11 25.20
N LYS A 15 -14.18 -12.93 24.61
CA LYS A 15 -14.67 -12.75 23.23
C LYS A 15 -15.53 -11.49 23.07
N TRP A 16 -16.38 -11.20 24.05
CA TRP A 16 -17.18 -9.97 24.04
C TRP A 16 -16.29 -8.73 24.21
N GLY A 17 -15.32 -8.78 25.13
CA GLY A 17 -14.38 -7.68 25.33
C GLY A 17 -13.59 -7.32 24.05
N GLU A 18 -13.09 -8.32 23.33
CA GLU A 18 -12.41 -8.10 22.04
C GLU A 18 -13.32 -7.46 20.99
N GLN A 19 -14.58 -7.89 20.90
CA GLN A 19 -15.54 -7.32 19.95
C GLN A 19 -15.82 -5.85 20.25
N PHE A 20 -16.08 -5.52 21.53
CA PHE A 20 -16.30 -4.15 21.96
C PHE A 20 -15.08 -3.25 21.72
N LEU A 21 -13.87 -3.77 21.85
CA LEU A 21 -12.65 -3.03 21.52
C LEU A 21 -12.65 -2.55 20.07
N PHE A 22 -12.96 -3.44 19.11
CA PHE A 22 -13.00 -3.06 17.69
C PHE A 22 -14.14 -2.09 17.36
N VAL A 23 -15.29 -2.23 18.03
CA VAL A 23 -16.38 -1.25 17.91
C VAL A 23 -15.95 0.11 18.42
N LEU A 24 -15.29 0.16 19.58
CA LEU A 24 -14.78 1.42 20.14
C LEU A 24 -13.72 2.04 19.23
N MET A 25 -12.77 1.25 18.73
CA MET A 25 -11.77 1.72 17.76
C MET A 25 -12.45 2.28 16.50
N ARG A 26 -13.46 1.59 15.95
CA ARG A 26 -14.23 2.04 14.78
C ARG A 26 -14.87 3.40 15.04
N ILE A 27 -15.57 3.55 16.17
CA ILE A 27 -16.27 4.79 16.52
C ILE A 27 -15.29 5.93 16.74
N LEU A 28 -14.23 5.74 17.54
CA LEU A 28 -13.23 6.77 17.82
C LEU A 28 -12.49 7.20 16.55
N PHE A 29 -12.16 6.24 15.69
CA PHE A 29 -11.52 6.50 14.41
C PHE A 29 -12.46 7.32 13.50
N GLY A 30 -13.75 6.97 13.44
CA GLY A 30 -14.77 7.72 12.73
C GLY A 30 -14.96 9.15 13.26
N VAL A 31 -14.98 9.33 14.59
CA VAL A 31 -15.04 10.66 15.22
C VAL A 31 -13.84 11.52 14.82
N GLY A 32 -12.63 10.94 14.85
CA GLY A 32 -11.41 11.63 14.40
C GLY A 32 -11.51 12.09 12.94
N TRP A 33 -12.09 11.26 12.07
CA TRP A 33 -12.33 11.58 10.66
C TRP A 33 -13.34 12.71 10.46
N VAL A 34 -14.48 12.68 11.17
CA VAL A 34 -15.47 13.76 11.15
C VAL A 34 -14.81 15.07 11.59
N LEU A 35 -14.09 15.05 12.71
CA LEU A 35 -13.42 16.24 13.24
C LEU A 35 -12.37 16.77 12.26
N ALA A 36 -11.57 15.89 11.65
CA ALA A 36 -10.55 16.26 10.67
C ALA A 36 -11.14 16.89 9.40
N GLY A 37 -12.31 16.44 8.95
CA GLY A 37 -13.03 17.03 7.83
C GLY A 37 -13.64 18.39 8.20
N ILE A 38 -14.33 18.47 9.35
CA ILE A 38 -14.93 19.71 9.84
C ILE A 38 -13.86 20.79 10.06
N THR A 39 -12.70 20.46 10.61
CA THR A 39 -11.62 21.44 10.81
C THR A 39 -11.04 21.99 9.50
N LYS A 40 -11.10 21.22 8.41
CA LYS A 40 -10.72 21.71 7.07
C LYS A 40 -11.79 22.59 6.45
N ILE A 41 -13.07 22.26 6.67
CA ILE A 41 -14.21 23.01 6.13
C ILE A 41 -14.41 24.33 6.90
N LEU A 42 -14.50 24.25 8.23
CA LEU A 42 -14.87 25.37 9.11
C LEU A 42 -13.67 26.06 9.76
N GLY A 43 -12.58 25.33 10.00
CA GLY A 43 -11.43 25.85 10.72
C GLY A 43 -10.43 26.54 9.79
N GLY A 44 -9.56 27.39 10.36
CA GLY A 44 -8.30 27.83 9.74
C GLY A 44 -7.25 26.71 9.64
N GLY A 45 -7.71 25.46 9.46
CA GLY A 45 -6.97 24.19 9.62
C GLY A 45 -6.01 23.84 8.49
N GLY A 46 -5.35 24.84 7.93
CA GLY A 46 -4.04 24.65 7.35
C GLY A 46 -2.99 25.10 8.38
N SER A 47 -1.86 24.41 8.51
CA SER A 47 -0.73 24.85 9.35
C SER A 47 -0.18 26.27 9.00
N SER A 48 -0.80 26.96 8.04
CA SER A 48 -0.52 28.29 7.53
C SER A 48 -1.64 29.32 7.75
N GLY A 49 -2.70 29.02 8.54
CA GLY A 49 -3.77 29.98 8.85
C GLY A 49 -4.84 30.17 7.75
N HIS A 50 -4.81 29.33 6.71
CA HIS A 50 -5.75 29.36 5.60
C HIS A 50 -6.72 28.18 5.69
N SER A 51 -8.02 28.45 5.71
CA SER A 51 -9.07 27.43 5.61
C SER A 51 -9.19 26.95 4.16
N TRP A 52 -9.42 25.64 3.98
CA TRP A 52 -9.57 25.03 2.64
C TRP A 52 -10.76 25.60 1.86
N PHE A 53 -11.76 26.17 2.55
CA PHE A 53 -12.96 26.72 1.91
C PHE A 53 -12.94 28.25 1.82
N VAL A 54 -12.15 28.92 2.66
CA VAL A 54 -11.97 30.39 2.57
C VAL A 54 -11.06 30.75 1.40
N GLN A 55 -10.01 29.96 1.15
CA GLN A 55 -9.13 30.11 0.01
C GLN A 55 -8.94 28.75 -0.68
N PRO A 56 -9.88 28.37 -1.55
CA PRO A 56 -9.90 27.03 -2.13
C PRO A 56 -8.69 26.79 -3.02
N GLY A 57 -8.10 25.62 -2.88
CA GLY A 57 -6.93 25.19 -3.65
C GLY A 57 -5.60 25.68 -3.10
N VAL A 58 -5.53 26.85 -2.45
CA VAL A 58 -4.26 27.46 -1.98
C VAL A 58 -3.52 26.52 -1.03
N PHE A 59 -4.18 26.08 0.06
CA PHE A 59 -3.54 25.19 1.03
C PHE A 59 -3.06 23.88 0.41
N LEU A 60 -3.90 23.27 -0.45
CA LEU A 60 -3.60 21.96 -1.02
C LEU A 60 -2.50 22.05 -2.07
N THR A 61 -2.49 23.11 -2.90
CA THR A 61 -1.38 23.39 -3.82
C THR A 61 -0.08 23.58 -3.05
N ASP A 62 -0.06 24.44 -2.04
CA ASP A 62 1.13 24.68 -1.21
C ASP A 62 1.64 23.39 -0.55
N TYR A 63 0.72 22.57 -0.07
CA TYR A 63 1.05 21.27 0.50
C TYR A 63 1.70 20.35 -0.54
N LEU A 64 1.11 20.21 -1.72
CA LEU A 64 1.61 19.34 -2.79
C LEU A 64 2.96 19.81 -3.34
N MET A 65 3.16 21.12 -3.51
CA MET A 65 4.45 21.69 -3.94
C MET A 65 5.55 21.37 -2.93
N LYS A 66 5.29 21.52 -1.63
CA LYS A 66 6.24 21.12 -0.57
C LYS A 66 6.54 19.62 -0.56
N VAL A 67 5.62 18.78 -1.04
CA VAL A 67 5.85 17.33 -1.14
C VAL A 67 6.84 17.02 -2.26
N LEU A 68 6.80 17.73 -3.38
CA LEU A 68 7.73 17.53 -4.51
C LEU A 68 9.20 17.80 -4.11
N GLU A 69 9.40 18.78 -3.23
CA GLU A 69 10.72 19.17 -2.71
C GLU A 69 11.33 18.15 -1.73
N LYS A 70 10.52 17.25 -1.17
CA LYS A 70 10.99 16.30 -0.16
C LYS A 70 11.84 15.18 -0.79
N PRO A 71 13.00 14.84 -0.18
CA PRO A 71 13.85 13.75 -0.67
C PRO A 71 13.31 12.35 -0.36
N ASN A 72 12.45 12.20 0.66
CA ASN A 72 11.91 10.92 1.11
C ASN A 72 10.59 10.52 0.43
N VAL A 73 10.21 11.20 -0.66
CA VAL A 73 9.00 10.92 -1.44
C VAL A 73 9.39 10.07 -2.65
N PRO A 74 8.76 8.91 -2.88
CA PRO A 74 9.06 8.07 -4.04
C PRO A 74 8.84 8.81 -5.37
N ASP A 75 9.73 8.61 -6.33
CA ASP A 75 9.70 9.34 -7.62
C ASP A 75 8.40 9.11 -8.40
N PHE A 76 7.88 7.87 -8.40
CA PHE A 76 6.60 7.56 -9.05
C PHE A 76 5.44 8.38 -8.45
N TYR A 77 5.52 8.69 -7.15
CA TYR A 77 4.50 9.46 -6.46
C TYR A 77 4.63 10.95 -6.76
N LYS A 78 5.85 11.46 -6.95
CA LYS A 78 6.07 12.84 -7.44
C LYS A 78 5.46 13.04 -8.82
N ILE A 79 5.68 12.09 -9.75
CA ILE A 79 5.08 12.10 -11.09
C ILE A 79 3.55 12.13 -10.99
N PHE A 80 2.95 11.29 -10.13
CA PHE A 80 1.50 11.31 -9.89
C PHE A 80 1.00 12.67 -9.36
N ILE A 81 1.77 13.32 -8.47
CA ILE A 81 1.42 14.64 -7.96
C ILE A 81 1.43 15.68 -9.08
N GLU A 82 2.49 15.70 -9.90
CA GLU A 82 2.66 16.64 -11.01
C GLU A 82 1.57 16.45 -12.08
N ASP A 83 1.35 15.22 -12.53
CA ASP A 83 0.47 14.93 -13.66
C ASP A 83 -1.01 14.85 -13.29
N THR A 84 -1.33 14.50 -12.03
CA THR A 84 -2.71 14.25 -11.61
C THR A 84 -3.16 15.15 -10.47
N ALA A 85 -2.44 15.14 -9.34
CA ALA A 85 -2.95 15.79 -8.13
C ALA A 85 -3.00 17.31 -8.25
N LEU A 86 -1.97 17.94 -8.84
CA LEU A 86 -1.93 19.38 -9.07
C LEU A 86 -2.98 19.82 -10.10
N ASN A 87 -3.16 19.04 -11.18
CA ASN A 87 -4.17 19.32 -12.20
C ASN A 87 -5.61 19.23 -11.68
N GLN A 88 -5.85 18.40 -10.66
CA GLN A 88 -7.18 18.20 -10.06
C GLN A 88 -7.30 18.83 -8.66
N VAL A 89 -6.44 19.81 -8.33
CA VAL A 89 -6.33 20.35 -6.97
C VAL A 89 -7.65 20.93 -6.45
N MET A 90 -8.41 21.61 -7.30
CA MET A 90 -9.70 22.19 -6.92
C MET A 90 -10.74 21.12 -6.59
N PHE A 91 -10.79 20.03 -7.35
CA PHE A 91 -11.65 18.90 -7.04
C PHE A 91 -11.24 18.25 -5.71
N LEU A 92 -9.94 17.97 -5.54
CA LEU A 92 -9.40 17.33 -4.34
C LEU A 92 -9.60 18.19 -3.08
N ASN A 93 -9.50 19.51 -3.21
CA ASN A 93 -9.74 20.46 -2.12
C ASN A 93 -11.12 20.29 -1.48
N TYR A 94 -12.16 20.03 -2.28
CA TYR A 94 -13.50 19.78 -1.74
C TYR A 94 -13.74 18.30 -1.44
N ALA A 95 -13.24 17.41 -2.29
CA ALA A 95 -13.48 15.98 -2.16
C ALA A 95 -12.86 15.41 -0.88
N ILE A 96 -11.64 15.82 -0.50
CA ILE A 96 -10.95 15.28 0.67
C ILE A 96 -11.71 15.59 1.98
N PRO A 97 -12.04 16.86 2.32
CA PRO A 97 -12.76 17.16 3.55
C PRO A 97 -14.17 16.57 3.59
N VAL A 98 -14.90 16.62 2.48
CA VAL A 98 -16.26 16.05 2.40
C VAL A 98 -16.23 14.54 2.61
N THR A 99 -15.28 13.85 1.95
CA THR A 99 -15.06 12.42 2.16
C THR A 99 -14.71 12.12 3.60
N GLN A 100 -13.87 12.94 4.24
CA GLN A 100 -13.52 12.77 5.66
C GLN A 100 -14.75 12.80 6.58
N VAL A 101 -15.66 13.75 6.36
CA VAL A 101 -16.90 13.83 7.15
C VAL A 101 -17.83 12.65 6.86
N VAL A 102 -18.11 12.36 5.58
CA VAL A 102 -19.05 11.29 5.20
C VAL A 102 -18.57 9.92 5.66
N VAL A 103 -17.30 9.59 5.40
CA VAL A 103 -16.70 8.32 5.82
C VAL A 103 -16.61 8.24 7.35
N GLY A 104 -16.30 9.34 8.03
CA GLY A 104 -16.30 9.39 9.48
C GLY A 104 -17.68 9.06 10.07
N LEU A 105 -18.75 9.62 9.52
CA LEU A 105 -20.13 9.31 9.92
C LEU A 105 -20.47 7.83 9.66
N PHE A 106 -20.10 7.31 8.50
CA PHE A 106 -20.29 5.91 8.13
C PHE A 106 -19.57 4.94 9.09
N LEU A 107 -18.37 5.28 9.56
CA LEU A 107 -17.67 4.47 10.56
C LEU A 107 -18.34 4.52 11.93
N ILE A 108 -18.83 5.69 12.36
CA ILE A 108 -19.53 5.85 13.64
C ILE A 108 -20.81 5.00 13.64
N THR A 109 -21.65 5.16 12.61
CA THR A 109 -22.90 4.40 12.48
C THR A 109 -22.65 2.93 12.10
N GLY A 110 -21.49 2.62 11.56
CA GLY A 110 -21.17 1.30 11.01
C GLY A 110 -21.99 0.98 9.76
N PHE A 111 -22.12 1.96 8.86
CA PHE A 111 -22.76 1.84 7.55
C PHE A 111 -21.68 1.83 6.47
N LEU A 112 -21.72 0.90 5.52
CA LEU A 112 -20.67 0.68 4.52
C LEU A 112 -19.27 0.66 5.15
N THR A 113 -19.12 -0.08 6.25
CA THR A 113 -17.91 -0.09 7.09
C THR A 113 -16.68 -0.51 6.30
N LEU A 114 -16.77 -1.56 5.50
CA LEU A 114 -15.64 -2.06 4.71
C LEU A 114 -15.16 -1.04 3.66
N PRO A 115 -16.02 -0.52 2.76
CA PRO A 115 -15.65 0.59 1.87
C PRO A 115 -15.06 1.80 2.62
N SER A 116 -15.67 2.17 3.75
CA SER A 116 -15.23 3.30 4.56
C SER A 116 -13.80 3.13 5.07
N VAL A 117 -13.47 1.94 5.60
CA VAL A 117 -12.11 1.61 6.08
C VAL A 117 -11.11 1.61 4.93
N LEU A 118 -11.49 1.11 3.74
CA LEU A 118 -10.62 1.11 2.57
C LEU A 118 -10.30 2.54 2.09
N ILE A 119 -11.29 3.43 2.07
CA ILE A 119 -11.07 4.86 1.76
C ILE A 119 -10.14 5.50 2.80
N CYS A 120 -10.31 5.17 4.08
CA CYS A 120 -9.42 5.65 5.12
C CYS A 120 -7.98 5.21 4.92
N LEU A 121 -7.80 3.92 4.62
CA LEU A 121 -6.49 3.34 4.38
C LEU A 121 -5.83 3.98 3.15
N PHE A 122 -6.59 4.17 2.06
CA PHE A 122 -6.12 4.86 0.86
C PHE A 122 -5.61 6.27 1.15
N MET A 123 -6.36 7.08 1.91
CA MET A 123 -5.90 8.42 2.28
C MET A 123 -4.64 8.39 3.17
N HIS A 124 -4.55 7.47 4.13
CA HIS A 124 -3.37 7.36 4.98
C HIS A 124 -2.12 6.87 4.22
N ILE A 125 -2.28 5.97 3.25
CA ILE A 125 -1.19 5.56 2.35
C ILE A 125 -0.68 6.76 1.57
N ASN A 126 -1.58 7.57 0.98
CA ASN A 126 -1.19 8.80 0.27
C ASN A 126 -0.44 9.79 1.20
N PHE A 127 -0.89 9.93 2.44
CA PHE A 127 -0.20 10.78 3.42
C PHE A 127 1.21 10.26 3.75
N ILE A 128 1.39 8.94 3.90
CA ILE A 128 2.72 8.33 4.08
C ILE A 128 3.60 8.54 2.84
N LEU A 129 3.06 8.28 1.64
CA LEU A 129 3.77 8.47 0.37
C LEU A 129 4.21 9.91 0.15
N SER A 130 3.46 10.90 0.67
CA SER A 130 3.84 12.31 0.66
C SER A 130 5.01 12.67 1.62
N GLY A 131 5.67 11.66 2.19
CA GLY A 131 6.83 11.79 3.06
C GLY A 131 6.49 12.23 4.49
N ASN A 132 5.21 12.21 4.88
CA ASN A 132 4.76 12.59 6.22
C ASN A 132 4.68 11.37 7.17
N ILE A 133 5.83 10.74 7.41
CA ILE A 133 5.94 9.58 8.29
C ILE A 133 6.15 10.07 9.72
N ASN A 134 5.06 10.31 10.45
CA ASN A 134 5.08 10.66 11.87
C ASN A 134 4.23 9.69 12.71
N LEU A 135 4.36 9.78 14.04
CA LEU A 135 3.69 8.85 14.97
C LEU A 135 2.17 8.86 14.78
N MET A 136 1.55 10.02 14.59
CA MET A 136 0.11 10.13 14.36
C MET A 136 -0.32 9.45 13.05
N SER A 137 0.42 9.69 11.95
CA SER A 137 0.18 9.01 10.67
C SER A 137 0.25 7.50 10.82
N LEU A 138 1.26 7.00 11.52
CA LEU A 138 1.45 5.57 11.72
C LEU A 138 0.33 4.97 12.58
N ILE A 139 -0.10 5.66 13.64
CA ILE A 139 -1.23 5.24 14.48
C ILE A 139 -2.52 5.16 13.64
N LEU A 140 -2.81 6.16 12.82
CA LEU A 140 -4.04 6.18 12.03
C LEU A 140 -4.03 5.10 10.93
N TYR A 141 -2.89 4.90 10.26
CA TYR A 141 -2.69 3.81 9.31
C TYR A 141 -2.87 2.44 9.96
N THR A 142 -2.18 2.18 11.06
CA THR A 142 -2.27 0.89 11.78
C THR A 142 -3.65 0.66 12.36
N THR A 143 -4.34 1.70 12.83
CA THR A 143 -5.74 1.61 13.30
C THR A 143 -6.68 1.21 12.17
N ALA A 144 -6.63 1.89 11.02
CA ALA A 144 -7.45 1.54 9.85
C ALA A 144 -7.19 0.10 9.41
N PHE A 145 -5.91 -0.30 9.37
CA PHE A 145 -5.51 -1.65 8.99
C PHE A 145 -5.95 -2.71 10.01
N SER A 146 -5.87 -2.42 11.31
CA SER A 146 -6.36 -3.30 12.37
C SER A 146 -7.88 -3.48 12.31
N ILE A 147 -8.63 -2.41 12.03
CA ILE A 147 -10.09 -2.51 11.81
C ILE A 147 -10.36 -3.42 10.60
N LEU A 148 -9.67 -3.22 9.48
CA LEU A 148 -9.79 -4.07 8.28
C LEU A 148 -9.56 -5.56 8.59
N LEU A 149 -8.48 -5.87 9.32
CA LEU A 149 -8.11 -7.24 9.69
C LEU A 149 -9.05 -7.89 10.71
N SER A 150 -9.82 -7.10 11.46
CA SER A 150 -10.69 -7.65 12.50
C SER A 150 -11.89 -8.43 11.94
N GLY A 151 -12.11 -8.36 10.62
CA GLY A 151 -13.05 -9.21 9.89
C GLY A 151 -14.48 -9.02 10.37
N ARG A 152 -15.17 -10.12 10.70
CA ARG A 152 -16.58 -10.08 11.11
C ARG A 152 -16.84 -9.27 12.40
N ARG A 153 -15.79 -8.97 13.17
CA ARG A 153 -15.88 -8.19 14.41
C ARG A 153 -16.20 -6.70 14.16
N ILE A 154 -15.87 -6.15 12.99
CA ILE A 154 -16.19 -4.73 12.68
C ILE A 154 -17.69 -4.46 12.58
N TYR A 155 -18.47 -5.50 12.26
CA TYR A 155 -19.91 -5.38 12.03
C TYR A 155 -20.72 -5.48 13.33
N VAL A 156 -20.08 -5.79 14.47
CA VAL A 156 -20.77 -5.77 15.76
C VAL A 156 -21.27 -4.35 16.03
N LEU A 157 -22.56 -4.21 16.39
CA LEU A 157 -23.22 -2.91 16.61
C LEU A 157 -23.06 -1.96 15.40
N SER A 158 -23.19 -2.49 14.19
CA SER A 158 -23.13 -1.71 12.95
C SER A 158 -24.47 -1.75 12.22
N LEU A 159 -24.78 -0.66 11.50
CA LEU A 159 -25.93 -0.64 10.58
C LEU A 159 -25.80 -1.71 9.49
N ASP A 160 -24.57 -2.05 9.06
CA ASP A 160 -24.34 -3.13 8.09
C ASP A 160 -24.84 -4.49 8.59
N GLN A 161 -24.66 -4.80 9.88
CA GLN A 161 -25.21 -6.01 10.48
C GLN A 161 -26.72 -5.95 10.58
N TYR A 162 -27.28 -4.79 10.93
CA TYR A 162 -28.74 -4.59 11.00
C TYR A 162 -29.40 -4.76 9.63
N LEU A 163 -28.79 -4.23 8.57
CA LEU A 163 -29.26 -4.31 7.19
C LEU A 163 -28.81 -5.59 6.45
N LYS A 164 -28.06 -6.49 7.11
CA LYS A 164 -27.46 -7.71 6.53
C LYS A 164 -26.58 -7.47 5.29
N LEU A 165 -25.98 -6.27 5.20
CA LEU A 165 -25.00 -5.91 4.16
C LEU A 165 -23.67 -6.65 4.37
N ASP A 166 -23.47 -7.25 5.54
CA ASP A 166 -22.31 -8.09 5.88
C ASP A 166 -22.15 -9.30 4.95
N ASN A 167 -23.24 -9.81 4.37
CA ASN A 167 -23.22 -10.98 3.48
C ASN A 167 -22.81 -10.65 2.04
N VAL A 168 -22.94 -9.39 1.60
CA VAL A 168 -22.65 -8.98 0.22
C VAL A 168 -21.14 -8.90 -0.03
N PHE A 169 -20.40 -8.40 0.97
CA PHE A 169 -18.95 -8.21 0.86
C PHE A 169 -18.13 -9.41 1.34
N TYR A 170 -18.77 -10.42 1.94
CA TYR A 170 -18.11 -11.66 2.30
C TYR A 170 -18.24 -12.63 1.14
N LEU A 171 -17.13 -12.86 0.42
CA LEU A 171 -17.02 -14.00 -0.48
C LEU A 171 -17.44 -15.23 0.32
N LYS A 172 -18.56 -15.85 -0.07
CA LYS A 172 -18.97 -17.14 0.43
C LYS A 172 -17.77 -18.05 0.20
N LYS A 173 -17.06 -18.39 1.28
CA LYS A 173 -16.04 -19.43 1.24
C LYS A 173 -16.84 -20.71 0.99
N GLU A 174 -17.10 -21.01 -0.28
CA GLU A 174 -17.62 -22.31 -0.63
C GLU A 174 -16.66 -23.30 0.01
N LYS A 175 -17.19 -24.15 0.88
CA LYS A 175 -16.45 -25.32 1.31
C LYS A 175 -16.13 -26.05 0.01
N LEU A 176 -14.89 -25.92 -0.47
CA LEU A 176 -14.36 -26.79 -1.49
C LEU A 176 -14.69 -28.19 -0.99
N LYS A 177 -15.64 -28.87 -1.64
CA LYS A 177 -15.81 -30.29 -1.45
C LYS A 177 -14.45 -30.85 -1.82
N VAL A 178 -13.70 -31.30 -0.82
CA VAL A 178 -12.54 -32.14 -1.05
C VAL A 178 -13.12 -33.38 -1.70
N VAL A 179 -13.11 -33.41 -3.03
CA VAL A 179 -13.42 -34.62 -3.80
C VAL A 179 -12.36 -35.61 -3.33
N PRO A 180 -12.73 -36.78 -2.76
CA PRO A 180 -11.75 -37.79 -2.46
C PRO A 180 -11.18 -38.23 -3.80
N VAL A 181 -9.98 -37.77 -4.11
CA VAL A 181 -9.22 -38.23 -5.26
C VAL A 181 -8.89 -39.68 -4.94
N HIS A 182 -9.63 -40.60 -5.58
CA HIS A 182 -9.24 -41.99 -5.63
C HIS A 182 -8.08 -42.06 -6.65
N SER A 183 -6.88 -41.72 -6.20
CA SER A 183 -5.66 -41.85 -7.01
C SER A 183 -5.27 -43.33 -7.03
N THR A 184 -5.74 -44.06 -8.04
CA THR A 184 -5.29 -45.42 -8.37
C THR A 184 -3.94 -45.46 -9.11
N GLU A 185 -3.14 -44.40 -9.05
CA GLU A 185 -1.78 -44.43 -9.57
C GLU A 185 -0.79 -44.02 -8.47
N THR A 186 -0.23 -45.04 -7.82
CA THR A 186 0.98 -44.89 -7.03
C THR A 186 2.11 -44.55 -7.98
N PHE A 187 2.44 -43.26 -8.08
CA PHE A 187 3.58 -42.76 -8.85
C PHE A 187 4.85 -43.52 -8.40
N SER A 188 5.47 -44.29 -9.29
CA SER A 188 6.55 -45.18 -8.91
C SER A 188 7.78 -44.38 -8.46
N ARG A 189 8.53 -44.92 -7.50
CA ARG A 189 9.81 -44.32 -7.05
C ARG A 189 10.76 -44.04 -8.21
N GLU A 190 10.66 -44.81 -9.29
CA GLU A 190 11.48 -44.64 -10.49
C GLU A 190 11.03 -43.47 -11.36
N ASP A 191 9.72 -43.23 -11.51
CA ASP A 191 9.19 -42.08 -12.24
C ASP A 191 9.56 -40.77 -11.55
N LEU A 192 9.57 -40.78 -10.22
CA LEU A 192 9.93 -39.63 -9.39
C LEU A 192 11.43 -39.31 -9.47
N LYS A 193 12.28 -40.34 -9.52
CA LYS A 193 13.73 -40.18 -9.77
C LYS A 193 13.99 -39.60 -11.15
N LYS A 194 13.24 -40.07 -12.16
CA LYS A 194 13.39 -39.61 -13.54
C LYS A 194 13.01 -38.15 -13.69
N LEU A 195 11.87 -37.72 -13.14
CA LEU A 195 11.46 -36.31 -13.15
C LEU A 195 12.44 -35.39 -12.39
N LEU A 196 12.98 -35.86 -11.26
CA LEU A 196 13.99 -35.10 -10.53
C LEU A 196 15.29 -34.96 -11.34
N GLN A 197 15.73 -36.03 -12.02
CA GLN A 197 16.92 -35.95 -12.87
C GLN A 197 16.71 -35.05 -14.08
N GLU A 198 15.56 -35.12 -14.73
CA GLU A 198 15.20 -34.25 -15.86
C GLU A 198 15.17 -32.77 -15.43
N GLY A 199 14.54 -32.47 -14.30
CA GLY A 199 14.53 -31.11 -13.75
C GLY A 199 15.92 -30.59 -13.36
N ILE A 200 16.79 -31.43 -12.80
CA ILE A 200 18.17 -31.05 -12.47
C ILE A 200 18.98 -30.72 -13.75
N ILE A 201 18.81 -31.50 -14.81
CA ILE A 201 19.49 -31.29 -16.09
C ILE A 201 19.00 -29.99 -16.76
N GLU A 202 17.69 -29.74 -16.73
CA GLU A 202 17.10 -28.52 -17.30
C GLU A 202 17.60 -27.26 -16.58
N ILE A 203 17.66 -27.30 -15.24
CA ILE A 203 18.21 -26.20 -14.44
C ILE A 203 19.69 -25.99 -14.76
N ALA A 204 20.50 -27.04 -14.82
CA ALA A 204 21.93 -26.93 -15.14
C ALA A 204 22.16 -26.31 -16.53
N ASN A 205 21.37 -26.70 -17.53
CA ASN A 205 21.46 -26.15 -18.88
C ASN A 205 21.06 -24.66 -18.92
N SER A 206 20.01 -24.28 -18.19
CA SER A 206 19.56 -22.87 -18.11
C SER A 206 20.62 -21.96 -17.47
N ILE A 207 21.34 -22.46 -16.45
CA ILE A 207 22.41 -21.71 -15.78
C ILE A 207 23.60 -21.52 -16.73
N ASN A 208 24.02 -22.57 -17.44
CA ASN A 208 25.12 -22.49 -18.40
C ASN A 208 24.81 -21.50 -19.55
N GLN A 209 23.57 -21.49 -20.04
CA GLN A 209 23.15 -20.55 -21.07
C GLN A 209 23.13 -19.10 -20.55
N ALA A 210 22.65 -18.87 -19.32
CA ALA A 210 22.66 -17.56 -18.70
C ALA A 210 24.10 -17.04 -18.50
N GLN A 211 25.03 -17.92 -18.12
CA GLN A 211 26.43 -17.57 -17.91
C GLN A 211 27.16 -17.24 -19.20
N ALA A 212 26.98 -18.04 -20.27
CA ALA A 212 27.53 -17.74 -21.59
C ALA A 212 27.03 -16.38 -22.14
N SER A 213 25.76 -16.04 -21.90
CA SER A 213 25.21 -14.73 -22.29
C SER A 213 25.79 -13.57 -21.49
N GLN A 214 26.20 -13.78 -20.23
CA GLN A 214 26.88 -12.74 -19.44
C GLN A 214 28.32 -12.53 -19.92
N ASP A 215 29.04 -13.61 -20.19
CA ASP A 215 30.43 -13.54 -20.65
C ASP A 215 30.53 -12.81 -22.00
N GLU A 216 29.61 -13.06 -22.94
CA GLU A 216 29.54 -12.34 -24.22
C GLU A 216 29.27 -10.84 -24.03
N ARG A 217 28.40 -10.46 -23.08
CA ARG A 217 28.11 -9.05 -22.77
C ARG A 217 29.31 -8.35 -22.12
N ILE A 218 30.11 -9.07 -21.33
CA ILE A 218 31.36 -8.56 -20.75
C ILE A 218 32.39 -8.33 -21.85
N GLU A 219 32.57 -9.27 -22.78
CA GLU A 219 33.50 -9.10 -23.91
C GLU A 219 33.09 -7.92 -24.81
N GLN A 220 31.80 -7.75 -25.10
CA GLN A 220 31.30 -6.60 -25.85
C GLN A 220 31.59 -5.27 -25.13
N LEU A 221 31.46 -5.25 -23.80
CA LEU A 221 31.77 -4.07 -22.99
C LEU A 221 33.27 -3.76 -23.01
N ILE A 222 34.13 -4.79 -22.86
CA ILE A 222 35.60 -4.64 -22.95
C ILE A 222 35.99 -4.08 -24.32
N ALA A 223 35.48 -4.66 -25.41
CA ALA A 223 35.77 -4.19 -26.77
C ALA A 223 35.29 -2.75 -27.02
N TYR A 224 34.14 -2.36 -26.46
CA TYR A 224 33.66 -0.98 -26.52
C TYR A 224 34.58 -0.01 -25.77
N LEU A 225 35.02 -0.39 -24.56
CA LEU A 225 35.91 0.43 -23.74
C LEU A 225 37.30 0.59 -24.38
N GLU A 226 37.87 -0.47 -24.94
CA GLU A 226 39.14 -0.41 -25.68
C GLU A 226 39.04 0.51 -26.90
N LYS A 227 37.97 0.38 -27.69
CA LYS A 227 37.72 1.26 -28.85
C LYS A 227 37.59 2.72 -28.43
N LYS A 228 36.89 3.00 -27.33
CA LYS A 228 36.73 4.36 -26.80
C LYS A 228 38.07 4.95 -26.34
N HIS A 229 38.86 4.19 -25.59
CA HIS A 229 40.17 4.62 -25.09
C HIS A 229 41.16 4.87 -26.24
N MET A 230 41.18 4.03 -27.27
CA MET A 230 42.01 4.24 -28.48
C MET A 230 41.61 5.53 -29.22
N ASN A 231 40.31 5.83 -29.29
CA ASN A 231 39.81 7.03 -29.97
C ASN A 231 40.15 8.32 -29.20
N GLU A 232 40.07 8.29 -27.86
CA GLU A 232 40.50 9.39 -27.00
C GLU A 232 42.00 9.64 -27.11
N ASN A 233 42.83 8.59 -27.09
CA ASN A 233 44.29 8.72 -27.27
C ASN A 233 44.70 9.29 -28.64
N ASN A 234 44.05 8.84 -29.72
CA ASN A 234 44.29 9.39 -31.06
C ASN A 234 43.91 10.87 -31.15
N LEU A 235 42.84 11.28 -30.45
CA LEU A 235 42.41 12.68 -30.38
C LEU A 235 43.45 13.54 -29.61
N PHE A 236 44.00 13.01 -28.51
CA PHE A 236 45.07 13.67 -27.75
C PHE A 236 46.39 13.79 -28.55
N GLU A 237 46.80 12.74 -29.27
CA GLU A 237 47.98 12.83 -30.15
C GLU A 237 47.78 13.82 -31.29
N HIS A 238 46.59 13.87 -31.89
CA HIS A 238 46.29 14.82 -32.95
C HIS A 238 46.34 16.27 -32.43
N GLN A 239 45.77 16.53 -31.25
CA GLN A 239 45.83 17.86 -30.61
C GLN A 239 47.26 18.26 -30.23
N ASN A 240 48.10 17.33 -29.78
CA ASN A 240 49.50 17.62 -29.47
C ASN A 240 50.35 17.87 -30.72
N LYS A 241 50.14 17.13 -31.83
CA LYS A 241 50.79 17.40 -33.12
C LYS A 241 50.40 18.76 -33.69
N VAL A 242 49.12 19.14 -33.60
CA VAL A 242 48.65 20.47 -34.03
C VAL A 242 49.28 21.58 -33.18
N LYS A 243 49.43 21.39 -31.86
CA LYS A 243 50.11 22.37 -30.99
C LYS A 243 51.61 22.51 -31.29
N GLN A 244 52.30 21.44 -31.67
CA GLN A 244 53.73 21.49 -32.01
C GLN A 244 54.01 22.11 -33.39
N ALA A 245 53.05 22.12 -34.31
CA ALA A 245 53.19 22.73 -35.64
C ALA A 245 52.93 24.26 -35.65
N VAL A 246 52.57 24.85 -34.51
CA VAL A 246 52.21 26.28 -34.36
C VAL A 246 53.32 27.08 -33.63
N TYR A 247 54.46 26.46 -33.35
CA TYR A 247 55.71 27.09 -32.89
C TYR A 247 56.81 26.87 -33.92
#